data_AF-A0A9W8HRL1-F1
#
_entry.id   AF-A0A9W8HRL1-F1
#
_cell.length_a   1.000
_cell.length_b   1.000
_cell.length_c   1.000
_cell.angle_alpha   90.00
_cell.angle_beta   90.00
_cell.angle_gamma   90.00
#
_symmetry.space_group_name_H-M   'P 1'
#
loop_
_entity.id
_entity.type
_entity.pdbx_description
1 polymer ?
#
loop_
_entity_poly.entity_id
_entity_poly.type
_entity_poly.pdbx_seq_one_letter_code
_entity_poly.pdbx_strand_id
1 'polypeptide(L)'
;MASLPLIRISPSEFQFTESRTGYTSRLRLTSLQHQAVGFKFKTNAPQKFLVKPVVCSLTNKGATVDVVVKSTSPITDADRFLIQTVALAPEEAEDLDSAKWRTLDPSRIMEDLIYCTMSRRRSSVSSVSSQGSASPTAKLTMPAVSYVYDSYSYQGQSQYTDEKAERKLAVGLAKRLYSVLPGMDVSEISWSEFAL
;
A
#
# COMPACT_ATOMS: atom_id res chain seq x y z
N MET A 1 17.65 -4.34 25.24
CA MET A 1 18.14 -5.29 24.22
C MET A 1 17.24 -5.14 23.00
N ALA A 2 17.78 -4.88 21.82
CA ALA A 2 16.98 -4.79 20.61
C ALA A 2 16.41 -6.19 20.29
N SER A 3 15.09 -6.31 20.16
CA SER A 3 14.45 -7.55 19.72
C SER A 3 14.86 -7.84 18.28
N LEU A 4 15.21 -9.09 17.99
CA LEU A 4 15.57 -9.51 16.63
C LEU A 4 14.31 -9.54 15.76
N PRO A 5 14.39 -9.12 14.48
CA PRO A 5 13.26 -9.15 13.57
C PRO A 5 12.82 -10.60 13.29
N LEU A 6 11.52 -10.88 13.41
CA LEU A 6 10.95 -12.20 13.16
C LEU A 6 10.85 -12.50 11.65
N ILE A 7 10.58 -11.46 10.86
CA ILE A 7 10.42 -11.55 9.41
C ILE A 7 11.28 -10.50 8.72
N ARG A 8 11.67 -10.81 7.48
CA ARG A 8 12.26 -9.85 6.55
C ARG A 8 11.22 -9.36 5.57
N ILE A 9 11.14 -8.05 5.43
CA ILE A 9 10.21 -7.30 4.57
C ILE A 9 10.99 -6.81 3.34
N SER A 10 10.59 -7.19 2.13
CA SER A 10 11.24 -6.75 0.90
C SER A 10 10.25 -6.50 -0.26
N PRO A 11 10.20 -5.29 -0.84
CA PRO A 11 10.88 -4.04 -0.43
C PRO A 11 10.46 -3.53 0.96
N SER A 12 11.21 -2.59 1.56
CA SER A 12 10.90 -2.03 2.89
C SER A 12 9.66 -1.11 2.93
N GLU A 13 9.12 -0.76 1.77
CA GLU A 13 7.98 0.12 1.56
C GLU A 13 7.08 -0.43 0.45
N PHE A 14 5.80 -0.07 0.47
CA PHE A 14 4.90 -0.38 -0.64
C PHE A 14 5.09 0.64 -1.76
N GLN A 15 5.78 0.20 -2.82
CA GLN A 15 5.93 0.98 -4.04
C GLN A 15 4.76 0.69 -4.97
N PHE A 16 3.82 1.63 -5.06
CA PHE A 16 2.62 1.49 -5.87
C PHE A 16 2.89 1.84 -7.33
N THR A 17 2.31 1.05 -8.21
CA THR A 17 2.32 1.29 -9.66
C THR A 17 0.91 1.57 -10.13
N GLU A 18 0.77 2.58 -11.00
CA GLU A 18 -0.51 2.90 -11.62
C GLU A 18 -0.80 1.90 -12.75
N SER A 19 -2.01 1.36 -12.72
CA SER A 19 -2.57 0.46 -13.71
C SER A 19 -3.92 1.01 -14.20
N ARG A 20 -4.46 0.43 -15.28
CA ARG A 20 -5.75 0.87 -15.84
C ARG A 20 -6.92 0.82 -14.84
N THR A 21 -6.82 -0.03 -13.83
CA THR A 21 -7.89 -0.29 -12.86
C THR A 21 -7.58 0.26 -11.47
N GLY A 22 -6.55 1.11 -11.33
CA GLY A 22 -6.11 1.69 -10.05
C GLY A 22 -4.64 1.40 -9.76
N TYR A 23 -4.29 1.31 -8.48
CA TYR A 23 -2.92 1.22 -7.98
C TYR A 23 -2.65 -0.17 -7.41
N THR A 24 -1.47 -0.72 -7.66
CA THR A 24 -1.07 -2.02 -7.11
C THR A 24 0.38 -1.99 -6.62
N SER A 25 0.63 -2.63 -5.49
CA SER A 25 1.97 -2.90 -4.95
C SER A 25 2.07 -4.34 -4.45
N ARG A 26 3.29 -4.85 -4.32
CA ARG A 26 3.60 -6.18 -3.80
C ARG A 26 4.80 -6.10 -2.89
N LEU A 27 4.75 -6.88 -1.82
CA LEU A 27 5.81 -7.01 -0.84
C LEU A 27 5.99 -8.49 -0.51
N ARG A 28 7.23 -8.96 -0.44
CA ARG A 28 7.58 -10.29 0.03
C ARG A 28 7.97 -10.27 1.50
N LEU A 29 7.29 -11.10 2.28
CA LEU A 29 7.67 -11.41 3.65
C LEU A 29 8.42 -12.74 3.66
N THR A 30 9.51 -12.81 4.41
CA THR A 30 10.32 -14.02 4.58
C THR A 30 10.50 -14.31 6.06
N SER A 31 10.14 -15.49 6.54
CA SER A 31 10.41 -15.89 7.92
C SER A 31 11.91 -16.06 8.15
N LEU A 32 12.44 -15.44 9.20
CA LEU A 32 13.84 -15.59 9.61
C LEU A 32 14.02 -16.65 10.70
N GLN A 33 12.92 -17.11 11.29
CA GLN A 33 12.92 -17.96 12.47
C GLN A 33 12.64 -19.42 12.12
N HIS A 34 13.13 -20.34 12.96
CA HIS A 34 12.82 -21.77 12.83
C HIS A 34 11.41 -22.12 13.33
N GLN A 35 10.88 -21.34 14.28
CA GLN A 35 9.51 -21.44 14.75
C GLN A 35 8.53 -20.76 13.77
N ALA A 36 7.26 -21.12 13.88
CA ALA A 36 6.21 -20.48 13.11
C ALA A 36 6.06 -19.00 13.49
N VAL A 37 5.80 -18.15 12.49
CA VAL A 37 5.61 -16.71 12.69
C VAL A 37 4.30 -16.29 12.04
N GLY A 38 3.41 -15.68 12.83
CA GLY A 38 2.20 -15.05 12.34
C GLY A 38 2.44 -13.61 11.95
N PHE A 39 1.72 -13.12 10.94
CA PHE A 39 1.63 -11.70 10.66
C PHE A 39 0.20 -11.24 10.39
N LYS A 40 -0.06 -9.96 10.68
CA LYS A 40 -1.33 -9.28 10.38
C LYS A 40 -1.07 -7.86 9.88
N PHE A 41 -1.72 -7.49 8.78
CA PHE A 41 -1.70 -6.12 8.27
C PHE A 41 -2.84 -5.28 8.84
N LYS A 42 -2.50 -4.03 9.17
CA LYS A 42 -3.44 -2.95 9.48
C LYS A 42 -3.08 -1.74 8.62
N THR A 43 -4.03 -0.84 8.40
CA THR A 43 -3.82 0.38 7.62
C THR A 43 -4.63 1.52 8.24
N ASN A 44 -4.17 2.75 8.03
CA ASN A 44 -4.91 3.95 8.40
C ASN A 44 -6.07 4.28 7.44
N ALA A 45 -6.15 3.63 6.27
CA ALA A 45 -7.20 3.85 5.28
C ALA A 45 -7.83 2.52 4.79
N PRO A 46 -8.55 1.78 5.65
CA PRO A 46 -9.07 0.44 5.30
C PRO A 46 -10.07 0.46 4.15
N GLN A 47 -10.82 1.54 3.95
CA GLN A 47 -11.77 1.68 2.84
C GLN A 47 -11.09 1.88 1.47
N LYS A 48 -9.81 2.27 1.48
CA LYS A 48 -9.04 2.59 0.28
C LYS A 48 -8.27 1.38 -0.26
N PHE A 49 -7.91 0.45 0.61
CA PHE A 49 -6.94 -0.60 0.31
C PHE A 49 -7.54 -2.00 0.42
N LEU A 50 -7.24 -2.83 -0.58
CA LEU A 50 -7.47 -4.26 -0.57
C LEU A 50 -6.13 -4.97 -0.41
N VAL A 51 -5.93 -5.66 0.70
CA VAL A 51 -4.70 -6.39 1.04
C VAL A 51 -4.95 -7.89 0.98
N LYS A 52 -4.05 -8.66 0.35
CA LYS A 52 -4.11 -10.12 0.33
C LYS A 52 -2.71 -10.74 0.43
N PRO A 53 -2.46 -11.66 1.39
CA PRO A 53 -3.29 -11.98 2.56
C PRO A 53 -3.23 -10.87 3.63
N VAL A 54 -4.28 -10.76 4.46
CA VAL A 54 -4.31 -9.83 5.61
C VAL A 54 -3.67 -10.47 6.85
N VAL A 55 -3.98 -11.74 7.09
CA VAL A 55 -3.45 -12.57 8.18
C VAL A 55 -2.94 -13.86 7.57
N CYS A 56 -1.77 -14.33 8.00
CA CYS A 56 -1.21 -15.61 7.58
C CYS A 56 -0.07 -16.04 8.54
N SER A 57 0.17 -17.35 8.63
CA SER A 57 1.28 -17.95 9.36
C SER A 57 2.36 -18.46 8.39
N LEU A 58 3.63 -18.27 8.76
CA LEU A 58 4.82 -18.78 8.08
C LEU A 58 5.45 -19.84 8.97
N THR A 59 5.30 -21.12 8.61
CA THR A 59 5.62 -22.24 9.50
C THR A 59 7.10 -22.61 9.54
N ASN A 60 7.87 -22.30 8.50
CA ASN A 60 9.26 -22.72 8.36
C ASN A 60 10.22 -21.54 8.19
N LYS A 61 11.48 -21.72 8.59
CA LYS A 61 12.54 -20.76 8.29
C LYS A 61 12.73 -20.63 6.79
N GLY A 62 12.78 -19.39 6.31
CA GLY A 62 12.88 -19.07 4.89
C GLY A 62 11.57 -19.23 4.13
N ALA A 63 10.46 -19.60 4.78
CA ALA A 63 9.14 -19.55 4.16
C ALA A 63 8.83 -18.12 3.72
N THR A 64 8.34 -17.98 2.49
CA THR A 64 8.02 -16.68 1.90
C THR A 64 6.55 -16.58 1.55
N VAL A 65 5.99 -15.40 1.71
CA VAL A 65 4.65 -15.07 1.20
C VAL A 65 4.70 -13.71 0.51
N ASP A 66 3.97 -13.61 -0.58
CA ASP A 66 3.80 -12.36 -1.29
C ASP A 66 2.47 -11.71 -0.90
N VAL A 67 2.57 -10.51 -0.35
CA VAL A 67 1.45 -9.67 0.02
C VAL A 67 1.21 -8.70 -1.12
N VAL A 68 -0.01 -8.72 -1.66
CA VAL A 68 -0.44 -7.82 -2.74
C VAL A 68 -1.43 -6.83 -2.18
N VAL A 69 -1.19 -5.56 -2.44
CA VAL A 69 -2.05 -4.44 -2.04
C VAL A 69 -2.57 -3.74 -3.29
N LYS A 70 -3.88 -3.53 -3.35
CA LYS A 70 -4.56 -2.81 -4.42
C LYS A 70 -5.34 -1.62 -3.86
N SER A 71 -5.44 -0.56 -4.64
CA SER A 71 -6.31 0.59 -4.33
C SER A 71 -6.95 1.14 -5.59
N THR A 72 -8.20 1.60 -5.51
CA THR A 72 -8.86 2.34 -6.59
C THR A 72 -8.61 3.84 -6.52
N SER A 73 -8.14 4.34 -5.38
CA SER A 73 -7.94 5.76 -5.13
C SER A 73 -6.45 6.14 -5.19
N PRO A 74 -6.10 7.39 -5.53
CA PRO A 74 -4.72 7.86 -5.58
C PRO A 74 -3.95 7.64 -4.28
N ILE A 75 -2.70 7.18 -4.36
CA ILE A 75 -1.83 6.94 -3.20
C ILE A 75 -1.20 8.24 -2.72
N THR A 76 -1.21 8.48 -1.41
CA THR A 76 -0.60 9.63 -0.74
C THR A 76 0.52 9.18 0.18
N ASP A 77 1.42 10.11 0.53
CA ASP A 77 2.49 9.91 1.51
C ASP A 77 1.99 9.77 2.95
N ALA A 78 0.73 10.18 3.19
CA ALA A 78 0.03 9.94 4.44
C ALA A 78 -0.47 8.50 4.60
N ASP A 79 -0.56 7.71 3.52
CA ASP A 79 -0.99 6.32 3.59
C ASP A 79 0.08 5.44 4.24
N ARG A 80 -0.30 4.66 5.24
CA ARG A 80 0.62 3.81 5.99
C ARG A 80 -0.01 2.46 6.31
N PHE A 81 0.83 1.45 6.31
CA PHE A 81 0.50 0.12 6.80
C PHE A 81 1.28 -0.16 8.07
N LEU A 82 0.65 -0.89 8.98
CA LEU A 82 1.29 -1.47 10.15
C LEU A 82 1.27 -2.98 9.94
N ILE A 83 2.43 -3.62 10.03
CA ILE A 83 2.52 -5.07 10.10
C ILE A 83 2.76 -5.47 11.54
N GLN A 84 1.85 -6.27 12.08
CA GLN A 84 2.01 -6.92 13.36
C GLN A 84 2.58 -8.31 13.13
N THR A 85 3.55 -8.72 13.93
CA THR A 85 4.23 -10.02 13.80
C THR A 85 4.37 -10.67 15.17
N VAL A 86 4.29 -11.99 15.21
CA VAL A 86 4.32 -12.73 16.47
C VAL A 86 4.89 -14.12 16.26
N ALA A 87 5.74 -14.54 17.19
CA ALA A 87 6.19 -15.92 17.30
C ALA A 87 5.02 -16.82 17.71
N LEU A 88 4.70 -17.85 16.92
CA LEU A 88 3.59 -18.76 17.20
C LEU A 88 4.11 -20.10 17.73
N ALA A 89 3.39 -20.65 18.71
CA ALA A 89 3.48 -22.06 19.02
C ALA A 89 2.89 -22.90 17.87
N PRO A 90 3.25 -24.19 17.73
CA PRO A 90 2.73 -25.05 16.67
C PRO A 90 1.19 -25.08 16.60
N GLU A 91 0.53 -25.12 17.75
CA GLU A 91 -0.94 -25.12 17.88
C GLU A 91 -1.56 -23.78 17.45
N GLU A 92 -0.86 -22.65 17.69
CA GLU A 92 -1.33 -21.32 17.29
C GLU A 92 -1.15 -21.07 15.78
N ALA A 93 -0.22 -21.80 15.14
CA ALA A 93 0.11 -21.63 13.73
C ALA A 93 -0.90 -22.31 12.79
N GLU A 94 -1.58 -23.35 13.26
CA GLU A 94 -2.62 -24.07 12.53
C GLU A 94 -3.87 -23.20 12.39
N ASP A 95 -4.32 -23.02 11.13
CA ASP A 95 -5.51 -22.24 10.77
C ASP A 95 -5.58 -20.87 11.45
N LEU A 96 -4.46 -20.13 11.44
CA LEU A 96 -4.40 -18.78 11.99
C LEU A 96 -5.33 -17.86 11.20
N ASP A 97 -6.35 -17.35 11.88
CA ASP A 97 -7.32 -16.40 11.33
C ASP A 97 -7.38 -15.11 12.16
N SER A 98 -8.26 -14.20 11.76
CA SER A 98 -8.45 -12.93 12.47
C SER A 98 -8.99 -13.09 13.89
N ALA A 99 -9.73 -14.17 14.18
CA ALA A 99 -10.32 -14.43 15.49
C ALA A 99 -9.27 -14.95 16.47
N LYS A 100 -8.51 -15.97 16.09
CA LYS A 100 -7.35 -16.48 16.84
C LYS A 100 -6.29 -15.42 17.06
N TRP A 101 -6.07 -14.52 16.09
CA TRP A 101 -5.14 -13.40 16.27
C TRP A 101 -5.49 -12.54 17.50
N ARG A 102 -6.77 -12.37 17.81
CA ARG A 102 -7.22 -11.56 18.96
C ARG A 102 -7.00 -12.26 20.30
N THR A 103 -6.86 -13.57 20.32
CA THR A 103 -6.59 -14.35 21.53
C THR A 103 -5.11 -14.46 21.84
N LEU A 104 -4.23 -14.07 20.91
CA LEU A 104 -2.78 -14.05 21.14
C LEU A 104 -2.41 -12.99 22.18
N ASP A 105 -1.35 -13.29 22.94
CA ASP A 105 -0.82 -12.37 23.93
C ASP A 105 -0.23 -11.12 23.24
N PRO A 106 -0.81 -9.92 23.49
CA PRO A 106 -0.35 -8.69 22.85
C PRO A 106 1.07 -8.30 23.25
N SER A 107 1.61 -8.79 24.38
CA SER A 107 2.97 -8.49 24.82
C SER A 107 4.05 -9.10 23.91
N ARG A 108 3.70 -10.15 23.14
CA ARG A 108 4.58 -10.82 22.19
C ARG A 108 4.49 -10.25 20.78
N ILE A 109 3.52 -9.38 20.52
CA ILE A 109 3.27 -8.82 19.19
C ILE A 109 4.25 -7.66 18.95
N MET A 110 5.06 -7.81 17.91
CA MET A 110 5.95 -6.78 17.40
C MET A 110 5.29 -6.03 16.25
N GLU A 111 5.48 -4.72 16.17
CA GLU A 111 4.86 -3.88 15.15
C GLU A 111 5.92 -3.14 14.34
N ASP A 112 5.81 -3.20 13.02
CA ASP A 112 6.64 -2.44 12.09
C ASP A 112 5.76 -1.59 11.17
N LEU A 113 6.18 -0.35 10.92
CA LEU A 113 5.47 0.58 10.04
C LEU A 113 6.03 0.49 8.61
N ILE A 114 5.12 0.40 7.63
CA ILE A 114 5.45 0.31 6.21
C ILE A 114 4.83 1.53 5.50
N TYR A 115 5.69 2.32 4.87
CA TYR A 115 5.29 3.51 4.12
C TYR A 115 4.82 3.17 2.72
N CYS A 116 4.00 4.04 2.14
CA CYS A 116 3.54 3.95 0.76
C CYS A 116 4.22 5.01 -0.10
N THR A 117 4.72 4.60 -1.26
CA THR A 117 5.30 5.53 -2.23
C THR A 117 4.74 5.25 -3.62
N MET A 118 4.62 6.30 -4.43
CA MET A 118 4.27 6.15 -5.83
C MET A 118 5.52 5.87 -6.66
N SER A 119 5.54 4.75 -7.38
CA SER A 119 6.64 4.39 -8.27
C SER A 119 6.68 5.40 -9.41
N ARG A 120 7.76 6.17 -9.49
CA ARG A 120 7.99 7.08 -10.61
C ARG A 120 8.31 6.24 -11.83
N ARG A 121 7.54 6.38 -12.91
CA ARG A 121 7.97 5.85 -14.20
C ARG A 121 9.30 6.50 -14.53
N ARG A 122 10.38 5.71 -14.60
CA ARG A 122 11.63 6.19 -15.16
C ARG A 122 11.35 6.54 -16.61
N SER A 123 11.24 7.82 -16.92
CA SER A 123 11.46 8.29 -18.28
C SER A 123 12.90 7.95 -18.59
N SER A 124 13.11 6.86 -19.34
CA SER A 124 14.39 6.58 -19.97
C SER A 124 14.61 7.67 -21.01
N VAL A 125 15.13 8.82 -20.58
CA VAL A 125 15.81 9.73 -21.49
C VAL A 125 17.09 9.02 -21.86
N SER A 126 17.04 8.28 -22.97
CA SER A 126 18.22 7.78 -23.64
C SER A 126 19.04 8.99 -24.06
N SER A 127 20.03 9.34 -23.24
CA SER A 127 21.10 10.27 -23.59
C SER A 127 21.86 9.65 -24.77
N VAL A 128 21.46 9.99 -25.99
CA VAL A 128 22.24 9.70 -27.19
C VAL A 128 23.51 10.52 -27.08
N SER A 129 24.60 9.88 -26.66
CA SER A 129 25.95 10.42 -26.72
C SER A 129 26.46 10.35 -28.16
N SER A 130 26.16 11.37 -28.96
CA SER A 130 26.81 11.59 -30.24
C SER A 130 28.16 12.26 -30.02
N GLN A 131 29.24 11.49 -30.15
CA GLN A 131 30.57 12.05 -30.42
C GLN A 131 30.56 12.69 -31.82
N GLY A 132 30.98 13.95 -31.90
CA GLY A 132 31.14 14.67 -33.16
C GLY A 132 31.79 16.03 -32.93
N SER A 133 33.13 16.06 -32.97
CA SER A 133 33.91 17.30 -33.05
C SER A 133 33.69 17.99 -34.39
N ALA A 134 33.29 19.27 -34.37
CA ALA A 134 33.91 20.38 -35.12
C ALA A 134 33.01 21.64 -35.06
N SER A 135 33.59 22.75 -34.62
CA SER A 135 33.18 24.15 -34.87
C SER A 135 33.80 24.61 -36.21
N PRO A 136 33.37 25.71 -36.91
CA PRO A 136 33.02 26.98 -36.28
C PRO A 136 31.96 27.93 -36.95
N THR A 137 31.58 28.94 -36.16
CA THR A 137 31.05 30.28 -36.47
C THR A 137 29.74 30.47 -37.26
N ALA A 138 28.69 30.96 -36.58
CA ALA A 138 27.92 32.13 -37.02
C ALA A 138 27.06 32.68 -35.86
N LYS A 139 27.14 34.00 -35.66
CA LYS A 139 26.36 34.78 -34.70
C LYS A 139 24.91 34.91 -35.18
N LEU A 140 23.93 34.73 -34.29
CA LEU A 140 22.63 35.41 -34.39
C LEU A 140 21.97 35.53 -33.00
N THR A 141 21.96 36.78 -32.55
CA THR A 141 21.05 37.53 -31.67
C THR A 141 19.81 36.82 -31.08
N MET A 142 19.75 36.90 -29.75
CA MET A 142 18.68 36.69 -28.74
C MET A 142 17.29 37.28 -29.09
N PRO A 143 16.16 36.83 -28.48
CA PRO A 143 15.88 37.10 -27.07
C PRO A 143 15.33 35.94 -26.21
N ALA A 144 15.76 35.97 -24.95
CA ALA A 144 15.17 35.27 -23.83
C ALA A 144 13.74 35.79 -23.56
N VAL A 145 12.79 34.86 -23.41
CA VAL A 145 11.49 35.15 -22.80
C VAL A 145 11.48 34.50 -21.43
N SER A 146 11.69 35.32 -20.41
CA SER A 146 11.38 35.02 -19.02
C SER A 146 9.86 35.00 -18.86
N TYR A 147 9.28 33.85 -18.51
CA TYR A 147 7.95 33.83 -17.90
C TYR A 147 8.12 33.85 -16.39
N VAL A 148 8.12 35.06 -15.85
CA VAL A 148 7.61 35.33 -14.50
C VAL A 148 6.10 35.48 -14.69
N TYR A 149 5.30 34.58 -14.12
CA TYR A 149 3.88 34.85 -13.92
C TYR A 149 3.56 34.74 -12.44
N ASP A 150 2.99 35.84 -11.97
CA ASP A 150 2.75 36.20 -10.59
C ASP A 150 1.54 35.45 -10.01
N SER A 151 1.63 35.31 -8.70
CA SER A 151 0.62 34.84 -7.78
C SER A 151 -0.71 35.62 -7.90
N TYR A 152 -1.82 34.88 -8.04
CA TYR A 152 -3.13 35.38 -7.68
C TYR A 152 -3.68 34.57 -6.51
N SER A 153 -3.80 35.26 -5.38
CA SER A 153 -4.65 34.92 -4.26
C SER A 153 -6.12 34.81 -4.69
N TYR A 154 -6.78 33.72 -4.33
CA TYR A 154 -8.24 33.67 -4.20
C TYR A 154 -8.61 33.17 -2.81
N GLN A 155 -9.18 34.07 -2.01
CA GLN A 155 -9.87 33.79 -0.77
C GLN A 155 -11.22 33.13 -1.07
N GLY A 156 -11.53 32.06 -0.33
CA GLY A 156 -12.86 31.75 0.20
C GLY A 156 -13.93 31.23 -0.76
N GLN A 157 -14.34 29.97 -0.58
CA GLN A 157 -15.73 29.65 -0.21
C GLN A 157 -15.88 28.19 0.20
N SER A 158 -16.39 28.00 1.42
CA SER A 158 -16.84 26.75 1.98
C SER A 158 -18.06 26.24 1.18
N GLN A 159 -17.97 25.05 0.60
CA GLN A 159 -19.15 24.29 0.17
C GLN A 159 -19.17 22.96 0.91
N TYR A 160 -20.11 22.89 1.84
CA TYR A 160 -20.54 21.70 2.54
C TYR A 160 -21.10 20.71 1.52
N THR A 161 -20.30 19.74 1.09
CA THR A 161 -20.78 18.60 0.30
C THR A 161 -21.24 17.50 1.25
N ASP A 162 -22.53 17.19 1.17
CA ASP A 162 -23.22 16.15 1.92
C ASP A 162 -22.55 14.78 1.76
N GLU A 163 -21.69 14.41 2.72
CA GLU A 163 -20.99 13.11 2.85
C GLU A 163 -21.93 11.89 2.77
N LYS A 164 -23.25 12.08 2.94
CA LYS A 164 -24.21 10.98 2.98
C LYS A 164 -24.57 10.47 1.58
N ALA A 165 -24.43 11.30 0.54
CA ALA A 165 -24.74 10.94 -0.84
C ALA A 165 -23.64 10.08 -1.48
N GLU A 166 -22.36 10.41 -1.25
CA GLU A 166 -21.23 9.65 -1.79
C GLU A 166 -21.11 8.25 -1.16
N ARG A 167 -21.42 8.11 0.14
CA ARG A 167 -21.45 6.81 0.82
C ARG A 167 -22.46 5.86 0.19
N LYS A 168 -23.63 6.35 -0.26
CA LYS A 168 -24.63 5.49 -0.92
C LYS A 168 -24.18 5.05 -2.32
N LEU A 169 -23.47 5.91 -3.05
CA LEU A 169 -22.98 5.59 -4.39
C LEU A 169 -21.81 4.58 -4.34
N ALA A 170 -20.89 4.75 -3.40
CA ALA A 170 -19.75 3.85 -3.18
C ALA A 170 -20.21 2.46 -2.72
N VAL A 171 -21.20 2.38 -1.82
CA VAL A 171 -21.81 1.10 -1.38
C VAL A 171 -22.54 0.41 -2.55
N GLY A 172 -23.17 1.17 -3.43
CA GLY A 172 -23.83 0.63 -4.63
C GLY A 172 -22.86 0.01 -5.63
N LEU A 173 -21.70 0.64 -5.84
CA LEU A 173 -20.67 0.13 -6.75
C LEU A 173 -19.93 -1.08 -6.19
N ALA A 174 -19.66 -1.11 -4.89
CA ALA A 174 -19.09 -2.28 -4.22
C ALA A 174 -20.04 -3.49 -4.33
N LYS A 175 -21.34 -3.31 -4.04
CA LYS A 175 -22.34 -4.39 -4.18
C LYS A 175 -22.44 -4.93 -5.61
N ARG A 176 -22.23 -4.09 -6.63
CA ARG A 176 -22.26 -4.49 -8.05
C ARG A 176 -21.00 -5.20 -8.52
N LEU A 177 -19.86 -4.94 -7.87
CA LEU A 177 -18.59 -5.65 -8.12
C LEU A 177 -18.56 -7.03 -7.45
N TYR A 178 -19.25 -7.20 -6.32
CA TYR A 178 -19.28 -8.47 -5.58
C TYR A 178 -20.41 -9.43 -5.96
N SER A 179 -21.41 -9.01 -6.76
CA SER A 179 -22.51 -9.87 -7.20
C SER A 179 -22.14 -10.87 -8.32
N VAL A 180 -20.88 -10.93 -8.74
CA VAL A 180 -20.42 -11.76 -9.89
C VAL A 180 -19.62 -12.99 -9.45
N LEU A 181 -19.38 -13.18 -8.14
CA LEU A 181 -18.69 -14.37 -7.63
C LEU A 181 -19.70 -15.34 -6.99
N PRO A 182 -19.97 -16.50 -7.61
CA PRO A 182 -20.88 -17.49 -7.02
C PRO A 182 -20.23 -18.11 -5.77
N GLY A 183 -20.95 -18.08 -4.64
CA GLY A 183 -20.61 -18.84 -3.43
C GLY A 183 -20.13 -18.06 -2.21
N MET A 184 -20.13 -16.72 -2.22
CA MET A 184 -19.82 -15.93 -1.02
C MET A 184 -21.06 -15.20 -0.50
N ASP A 185 -21.51 -15.58 0.70
CA ASP A 185 -22.55 -14.86 1.43
C ASP A 185 -21.97 -13.54 1.96
N VAL A 186 -22.48 -12.43 1.43
CA VAL A 186 -22.03 -11.06 1.74
C VAL A 186 -22.45 -10.64 3.16
N SER A 187 -23.27 -11.43 3.85
CA SER A 187 -23.75 -11.16 5.21
C SER A 187 -22.78 -11.58 6.33
N GLU A 188 -21.73 -12.36 6.04
CA GLU A 188 -20.69 -12.73 7.04
C GLU A 188 -19.59 -11.69 7.21
N ILE A 189 -19.55 -10.64 6.38
CA ILE A 189 -18.58 -9.56 6.55
C ILE A 189 -19.10 -8.64 7.66
N SER A 190 -18.66 -8.89 8.89
CA SER A 190 -18.91 -8.01 10.03
C SER A 190 -18.15 -6.69 9.86
N TRP A 191 -18.86 -5.66 9.41
CA TRP A 191 -18.31 -4.31 9.17
C TRP A 191 -18.09 -3.47 10.44
N SER A 192 -18.45 -4.00 11.62
CA SER A 192 -18.21 -3.34 12.91
C SER A 192 -16.81 -3.59 13.48
N GLU A 193 -16.00 -4.48 12.89
CA GLU A 193 -14.62 -4.75 13.35
C GLU A 193 -13.54 -3.80 12.77
N PHE A 194 -13.94 -2.74 12.06
CA PHE A 194 -13.04 -1.76 11.44
C PHE A 194 -13.22 -0.31 11.93
N ALA A 195 -14.09 -0.08 12.91
CA ALA A 195 -14.10 1.15 13.68
C ALA A 195 -13.43 0.88 15.02
N LEU A 196 -12.59 1.83 15.46
CA LEU A 196 -11.94 1.86 16.77
C LEU A 196 -12.85 1.40 17.92
#